data_AF-A0AAW0HLU9-F1
#
_entry.id   AF-A0AAW0HLU9-F1
#
_cell.length_a   1.000
_cell.length_b   1.000
_cell.length_c   1.000
_cell.angle_alpha   90.00
_cell.angle_beta   90.00
_cell.angle_gamma   90.00
#
_symmetry.space_group_name_H-M   'P 1'
#
loop_
_entity.id
_entity.type
_entity.pdbx_description
1 polymer ?
#
loop_
_entity_poly.entity_id
_entity_poly.type
_entity_poly.pdbx_seq_one_letter_code
_entity_poly.pdbx_strand_id
1 'polypeptide(L)'
;MGGYGCWDHYHESDTLLHSLQVLAALLDSSVTQDIICDVGMPVMHRNVRYNCRVIFLNRKILLIRPKMALANEGNYRELRWFTPWSRSRQTEEYVLPRMLQDLTKQKTVPFGDVVLATRDTCIGSEVCEELWTPRSPHIDMGLDGVEIITNASGSHHVLRKAHTRVDLVTMATSKNGGIYLLANQKGCDGDRLYYDGCAMIAMNGSIFAQGTQFSLDDVEVLTATLDLEDVRSYRAEISSRNLEASRVSPYPRVNVDFALSVSEDLLEPVSEPVEWTYHSPEEEISLGPACWLWDFLRRSKQAGFFLPLSGGVDSAASACIVYSMCCLVCEAVKSGNQQVLADIQSLVNENNYTPQDPRELCGRLLTTCYMASENSSQETRSRATELARQIGSLVTGKFPRFSVHGGSSRENLALQNVQARIRMVLAYLFAQLSLWSRGVQGGLLVLGSANVDESLLGYLTKYDCSSADINPIGGISKTDLRAFVQFCAERFQLPALQT
;
A
#
# COMPACT_ATOMS: atom_id res chain seq x y z
N MET A 1 -0.24 6.51 13.09
CA MET A 1 -1.49 6.97 13.72
C MET A 1 -2.43 7.65 12.74
N GLY A 2 -1.99 8.60 11.90
CA GLY A 2 -2.85 9.22 10.86
C GLY A 2 -2.98 8.44 9.54
N GLY A 3 -2.20 7.36 9.34
CA GLY A 3 -1.91 6.81 8.01
C GLY A 3 -0.81 7.63 7.31
N TYR A 4 -0.02 7.02 6.43
CA TYR A 4 1.09 7.72 5.76
C TYR A 4 0.57 8.80 4.80
N GLY A 5 -0.43 8.46 3.98
CA GLY A 5 -1.00 9.29 2.91
C GLY A 5 -2.02 10.36 3.35
N CYS A 6 -1.76 11.11 4.42
CA CYS A 6 -2.64 12.25 4.80
C CYS A 6 -2.54 13.47 3.86
N TRP A 7 -1.47 13.55 3.05
CA TRP A 7 -1.21 14.67 2.14
C TRP A 7 -1.30 16.04 2.86
N ASP A 8 -2.04 16.99 2.30
CA ASP A 8 -2.16 18.35 2.82
C ASP A 8 -2.90 18.44 4.15
N HIS A 9 -3.57 17.37 4.61
CA HIS A 9 -4.10 17.31 5.97
C HIS A 9 -2.98 17.37 7.03
N TYR A 10 -1.71 17.10 6.69
CA TYR A 10 -0.60 17.38 7.60
C TYR A 10 -0.43 18.88 7.93
N HIS A 11 -0.96 19.79 7.11
CA HIS A 11 -0.99 21.22 7.45
C HIS A 11 -2.02 21.55 8.53
N GLU A 12 -3.06 20.74 8.67
CA GLU A 12 -4.14 20.93 9.63
C GLU A 12 -3.67 20.55 11.04
N SER A 13 -3.95 21.42 12.02
CA SER A 13 -3.62 21.16 13.43
C SER A 13 -4.35 19.92 13.98
N ASP A 14 -5.50 19.61 13.42
CA ASP A 14 -6.37 18.52 13.86
C ASP A 14 -5.68 17.16 13.67
N THR A 15 -4.89 17.00 12.59
CA THR A 15 -4.06 15.81 12.39
C THR A 15 -3.07 15.59 13.52
N LEU A 16 -2.47 16.65 14.06
CA LEU A 16 -1.56 16.56 15.21
C LEU A 16 -2.34 16.27 16.49
N LEU A 17 -3.45 16.97 16.71
CA LEU A 17 -4.29 16.81 17.90
C LEU A 17 -4.86 15.39 18.02
N HIS A 18 -5.45 14.87 16.95
CA HIS A 18 -6.03 13.53 16.95
C HIS A 18 -4.96 12.44 17.02
N SER A 19 -3.78 12.66 16.43
CA SER A 19 -2.64 11.75 16.65
C SER A 19 -2.23 11.69 18.14
N LEU A 20 -2.23 12.82 18.84
CA LEU A 20 -1.96 12.86 20.28
C LEU A 20 -3.05 12.17 21.12
N GLN A 21 -4.32 12.29 20.70
CA GLN A 21 -5.44 11.60 21.35
C GLN A 21 -5.32 10.07 21.18
N VAL A 22 -4.96 9.60 19.99
CA VAL A 22 -4.69 8.17 19.74
C VAL A 22 -3.49 7.71 20.56
N LEU A 23 -2.40 8.49 20.63
CA LEU A 23 -1.26 8.19 21.49
C LEU A 23 -1.67 8.09 22.96
N ALA A 24 -2.53 8.99 23.44
CA ALA A 24 -3.05 8.93 24.81
C ALA A 24 -3.86 7.65 25.06
N ALA A 25 -4.68 7.23 24.10
CA ALA A 25 -5.44 5.97 24.18
C ALA A 25 -4.52 4.74 24.22
N LEU A 26 -3.44 4.73 23.42
CA LEU A 26 -2.44 3.66 23.46
C LEU A 26 -1.71 3.62 24.80
N LEU A 27 -1.26 4.76 25.31
CA LEU A 27 -0.56 4.86 26.59
C LEU A 27 -1.41 4.44 27.80
N ASP A 28 -2.73 4.59 27.74
CA ASP A 28 -3.66 4.17 28.79
C ASP A 28 -4.16 2.73 28.62
N SER A 29 -3.87 2.09 27.49
CA SER A 29 -4.32 0.73 27.19
C SER A 29 -3.49 -0.32 27.95
N SER A 30 -4.17 -1.28 28.57
CA SER A 30 -3.52 -2.38 29.28
C SER A 30 -2.77 -3.33 28.34
N VAL A 31 -3.09 -3.35 27.05
CA VAL A 31 -2.45 -4.26 26.08
C VAL A 31 -1.01 -3.86 25.76
N THR A 32 -0.62 -2.60 26.04
CA THR A 32 0.75 -2.10 25.82
C THR A 32 1.63 -2.21 27.08
N GLN A 33 1.15 -2.94 28.08
CA GLN A 33 1.92 -3.17 29.30
C GLN A 33 3.04 -4.18 29.03
N ASP A 34 4.22 -3.89 29.56
CA ASP A 34 5.42 -4.74 29.51
C ASP A 34 5.90 -5.09 28.09
N ILE A 35 5.63 -4.20 27.13
CA ILE A 35 6.15 -4.23 25.76
C ILE A 35 6.57 -2.82 25.32
N ILE A 36 7.76 -2.70 24.74
CA ILE A 36 8.19 -1.44 24.11
C ILE A 36 7.39 -1.24 22.82
N CYS A 37 6.69 -0.12 22.72
CA CYS A 37 5.91 0.23 21.54
C CYS A 37 6.57 1.38 20.78
N ASP A 38 6.85 1.17 19.49
CA ASP A 38 7.35 2.18 18.56
C ASP A 38 6.24 2.53 17.55
N VAL A 39 5.69 3.75 17.62
CA VAL A 39 4.56 4.20 16.78
C VAL A 39 4.87 5.49 16.03
N GLY A 40 4.29 5.63 14.83
CA GLY A 40 4.52 6.79 13.95
C GLY A 40 3.42 7.86 14.04
N MET A 41 3.81 9.12 14.18
CA MET A 41 2.90 10.28 14.09
C MET A 41 3.62 11.59 13.73
N PRO A 42 2.91 12.58 13.16
CA PRO A 42 3.46 13.93 13.02
C PRO A 42 3.59 14.60 14.39
N VAL A 43 4.73 15.24 14.64
CA VAL A 43 4.98 16.02 15.87
C VAL A 43 5.50 17.40 15.50
N MET A 44 4.97 18.43 16.15
CA MET A 44 5.49 19.80 16.01
C MET A 44 6.33 20.17 17.22
N HIS A 45 7.63 20.37 17.01
CA HIS A 45 8.56 20.81 18.03
C HIS A 45 9.10 22.20 17.69
N ARG A 46 8.94 23.16 18.61
CA ARG A 46 9.36 24.56 18.43
C ARG A 46 8.87 25.18 17.09
N ASN A 47 7.60 24.97 16.77
CA ASN A 47 6.95 25.39 15.52
C ASN A 47 7.48 24.75 14.22
N VAL A 48 8.25 23.67 14.31
CA VAL A 48 8.71 22.88 13.15
C VAL A 48 8.06 21.50 13.19
N ARG A 49 7.48 21.07 12.07
CA ARG A 49 6.79 19.78 11.96
C ARG A 49 7.75 18.70 11.48
N TYR A 50 7.75 17.57 12.18
CA TYR A 50 8.59 16.41 11.91
C TYR A 50 7.73 15.16 11.75
N ASN A 51 8.17 14.25 10.88
CA ASN A 51 7.67 12.88 10.85
C ASN A 51 8.41 12.10 11.95
N CYS A 52 7.72 11.60 12.97
CA CYS A 52 8.37 11.07 14.17
C CYS A 52 7.96 9.63 14.47
N ARG A 53 8.92 8.92 15.06
CA ARG A 53 8.68 7.75 15.90
C ARG A 53 8.49 8.21 17.34
N VAL A 54 7.46 7.71 18.01
CA VAL A 54 7.20 7.92 19.43
C VAL A 54 7.32 6.56 20.09
N ILE A 55 8.33 6.39 20.93
CA ILE A 55 8.62 5.13 21.59
C ILE A 55 8.21 5.25 23.05
N PHE A 56 7.40 4.31 23.53
CA PHE A 56 6.88 4.31 24.88
C PHE A 56 6.86 2.90 25.49
N LEU A 57 6.86 2.86 26.81
CA LEU A 57 6.78 1.64 27.62
C LEU A 57 6.04 1.99 28.91
N ASN A 58 5.10 1.15 29.33
CA ASN A 58 4.44 1.27 30.63
C ASN A 58 3.96 2.70 30.95
N ARG A 59 3.19 3.27 30.02
CA ARG A 59 2.59 4.62 30.12
C ARG A 59 3.61 5.78 30.21
N LYS A 60 4.87 5.52 29.90
CA LYS A 60 5.94 6.53 29.81
C LYS A 60 6.46 6.62 28.39
N ILE A 61 6.55 7.83 27.85
CA ILE A 61 7.22 8.08 26.58
C ILE A 61 8.72 8.12 26.86
N LEU A 62 9.46 7.24 26.19
CA LEU A 62 10.91 7.09 26.31
C LEU A 62 11.64 8.08 25.40
N LEU A 63 11.16 8.21 24.15
CA LEU A 63 11.81 8.95 23.08
C LEU A 63 10.81 9.40 22.00
N ILE A 64 10.99 10.61 21.48
CA ILE A 64 10.44 11.02 20.18
C ILE A 64 11.61 11.17 19.18
N ARG A 65 11.73 10.27 18.19
CA ARG A 65 12.78 10.30 17.16
C ARG A 65 12.23 10.89 15.86
N PRO A 66 12.57 12.14 15.49
CA PRO A 66 12.20 12.73 14.21
C PRO A 66 13.02 12.14 13.05
N LYS A 67 12.40 11.94 11.90
CA LYS A 67 13.03 11.53 10.64
C LYS A 67 14.06 12.59 10.19
N MET A 68 15.22 12.14 9.74
CA MET A 68 16.39 12.93 9.37
C MET A 68 16.57 13.02 7.86
N ALA A 69 16.10 12.03 7.10
CA ALA A 69 16.09 12.05 5.65
C ALA A 69 14.66 11.90 5.13
N LEU A 70 14.20 12.88 4.36
CA LEU A 70 12.82 12.93 3.86
C LEU A 70 12.74 12.50 2.40
N ALA A 71 11.73 11.70 2.08
CA ALA A 71 11.46 11.23 0.73
C ALA A 71 10.82 12.36 -0.10
N ASN A 72 11.44 12.72 -1.23
CA ASN A 72 10.95 13.81 -2.08
C ASN A 72 11.07 13.50 -3.59
N GLU A 73 11.03 12.21 -3.93
CA GLU A 73 11.11 11.71 -5.30
C GLU A 73 9.82 10.96 -5.70
N GLY A 74 9.47 11.04 -6.98
CA GLY A 74 8.30 10.34 -7.54
C GLY A 74 6.99 10.72 -6.86
N ASN A 75 6.31 9.76 -6.23
CA ASN A 75 5.06 9.98 -5.49
C ASN A 75 5.28 10.63 -4.12
N TYR A 76 6.50 10.59 -3.59
CA TYR A 76 6.84 11.14 -2.28
C TYR A 76 7.19 12.63 -2.38
N ARG A 77 6.74 13.39 -1.39
CA ARG A 77 6.97 14.84 -1.28
C ARG A 77 6.93 15.31 0.16
N GLU A 78 7.58 14.56 1.06
CA GLU A 78 7.53 14.80 2.50
C GLU A 78 7.99 16.20 2.90
N LEU A 79 8.92 16.81 2.14
CA LEU A 79 9.39 18.19 2.37
C LEU A 79 8.28 19.24 2.24
N ARG A 80 7.14 18.90 1.63
CA ARG A 80 5.96 19.78 1.60
C ARG A 80 5.39 20.03 2.99
N TRP A 81 5.46 19.03 3.88
CA TRP A 81 4.77 19.06 5.19
C TRP A 81 5.74 18.99 6.38
N PHE A 82 6.89 18.34 6.18
CA PHE A 82 7.85 18.02 7.24
C PHE A 82 9.22 18.65 6.97
N THR A 83 9.99 18.85 8.04
CA THR A 83 11.39 19.26 8.00
C THR A 83 12.26 18.11 8.51
N PRO A 84 13.41 17.81 7.88
CA PRO A 84 14.33 16.82 8.42
C PRO A 84 14.94 17.31 9.73
N TRP A 85 15.14 16.41 10.68
CA TRP A 85 15.97 16.72 11.85
C TRP A 85 17.44 16.86 11.46
N SER A 86 18.00 18.06 11.63
CA SER A 86 19.34 18.41 11.17
C SER A 86 20.43 18.35 12.25
N ARG A 87 20.04 18.14 13.52
CA ARG A 87 20.98 18.08 14.64
C ARG A 87 21.36 16.62 14.96
N SER A 88 22.15 16.03 14.08
CA SER A 88 22.64 14.65 14.23
C SER A 88 23.34 14.45 15.59
N ARG A 89 23.10 13.31 16.23
CA ARG A 89 23.63 12.93 17.55
C ARG A 89 23.30 13.92 18.68
N GLN A 90 22.20 14.66 18.55
CA GLN A 90 21.75 15.62 19.56
C GLN A 90 20.28 15.41 19.89
N THR A 91 19.94 15.79 21.12
CA THR A 91 18.58 15.79 21.64
C THR A 91 18.21 17.16 22.20
N GLU A 92 16.92 17.44 22.20
CA GLU A 92 16.30 18.55 22.89
C GLU A 92 15.18 18.04 23.79
N GLU A 93 14.79 18.83 24.79
CA GLU A 93 13.59 18.56 25.56
C GLU A 93 12.34 18.95 24.77
N TYR A 94 11.46 17.99 24.52
CA TYR A 94 10.12 18.23 24.00
C TYR A 94 9.14 18.34 25.15
N VAL A 95 8.43 19.47 25.22
CA VAL A 95 7.39 19.70 26.24
C VAL A 95 6.12 18.96 25.81
N LEU A 96 5.70 17.99 26.63
CA LEU A 96 4.50 17.21 26.32
C LEU A 96 3.24 18.09 26.42
N PRO A 97 2.23 17.88 25.55
CA PRO A 97 0.90 18.46 25.73
C PRO A 97 0.28 18.08 27.08
N ARG A 98 -0.55 18.96 27.64
CA ARG A 98 -1.11 18.75 28.99
C ARG A 98 -1.83 17.40 29.15
N MET A 99 -2.55 16.96 28.12
CA MET A 99 -3.24 15.65 28.14
C MET A 99 -2.27 14.48 28.37
N LEU A 100 -1.07 14.55 27.78
CA LEU A 100 -0.05 13.53 27.96
C LEU A 100 0.67 13.72 29.29
N GLN A 101 0.92 14.95 29.75
CA GLN A 101 1.52 15.17 31.08
C GLN A 101 0.66 14.60 32.20
N ASP A 102 -0.66 14.82 32.14
CA ASP A 102 -1.60 14.32 33.14
C ASP A 102 -1.65 12.78 33.12
N LEU A 103 -1.47 12.16 31.95
CA LEU A 103 -1.47 10.71 31.78
C LEU A 103 -0.14 10.06 32.19
N THR A 104 0.98 10.54 31.65
CA THR A 104 2.31 9.93 31.79
C THR A 104 3.08 10.44 32.99
N LYS A 105 2.64 11.55 33.61
CA LYS A 105 3.37 12.25 34.69
C LYS A 105 4.78 12.69 34.26
N GLN A 106 4.99 12.99 32.99
CA GLN A 106 6.22 13.55 32.44
C GLN A 106 5.97 14.97 31.96
N LYS A 107 6.85 15.91 32.30
CA LYS A 107 6.78 17.29 31.77
C LYS A 107 7.41 17.38 30.39
N THR A 108 8.57 16.75 30.24
CA THR A 108 9.38 16.73 29.02
C THR A 108 9.81 15.31 28.68
N VAL A 109 10.18 15.09 27.43
CA VAL A 109 10.79 13.85 26.92
C VAL A 109 11.93 14.18 25.95
N PRO A 110 12.90 13.28 25.76
CA PRO A 110 13.93 13.44 24.74
C PRO A 110 13.34 13.49 23.33
N PHE A 111 13.77 14.47 22.53
CA PHE A 111 13.42 14.64 21.13
C PHE A 111 14.68 14.82 20.29
N GLY A 112 14.95 13.91 19.36
CA GLY A 112 16.13 13.99 18.51
C GLY A 112 16.73 12.64 18.14
N ASP A 113 18.03 12.63 17.89
CA ASP A 113 18.75 11.49 17.35
C ASP A 113 19.54 10.76 18.45
N VAL A 114 18.97 9.67 18.96
CA VAL A 114 19.33 9.01 20.21
C VAL A 114 18.84 7.55 20.17
N VAL A 115 19.53 6.68 20.90
CA VAL A 115 19.23 5.23 20.97
C VAL A 115 18.73 4.85 22.37
N LEU A 116 18.03 3.72 22.49
CA LEU A 116 17.56 3.19 23.76
C LEU A 116 18.55 2.15 24.27
N ALA A 117 19.02 2.30 25.51
CA ALA A 117 19.83 1.30 26.19
C ALA A 117 18.97 0.63 27.27
N THR A 118 18.62 -0.63 27.05
CA THR A 118 17.93 -1.47 28.05
C THR A 118 18.96 -2.12 28.96
N ARG A 119 18.52 -3.00 29.88
CA ARG A 119 19.44 -3.73 30.77
C ARG A 119 20.34 -4.73 30.01
N ASP A 120 19.90 -5.17 28.85
CA ASP A 120 20.43 -6.33 28.12
C ASP A 120 20.77 -6.05 26.64
N THR A 121 20.29 -4.96 26.05
CA THR A 121 20.55 -4.60 24.65
C THR A 121 20.48 -3.10 24.36
N CYS A 122 20.73 -2.72 23.12
CA CYS A 122 20.64 -1.37 22.60
C CYS A 122 19.82 -1.33 21.30
N ILE A 123 18.80 -0.47 21.26
CA ILE A 123 17.82 -0.37 20.17
C ILE A 123 17.92 1.01 19.51
N GLY A 124 18.09 1.02 18.20
CA GLY A 124 18.10 2.23 17.36
C GLY A 124 16.89 2.26 16.43
N SER A 125 16.56 3.47 15.94
CA SER A 125 15.47 3.67 14.99
C SER A 125 15.97 4.35 13.72
N GLU A 126 15.68 3.71 12.60
CA GLU A 126 15.83 4.19 11.24
C GLU A 126 14.41 4.36 10.65
N VAL A 127 14.18 5.32 9.76
CA VAL A 127 12.82 5.56 9.24
C VAL A 127 12.79 5.51 7.72
N CYS A 128 12.20 4.45 7.17
CA CYS A 128 11.91 4.29 5.74
C CYS A 128 13.17 4.56 4.88
N GLU A 129 13.13 5.64 4.08
CA GLU A 129 14.18 6.11 3.17
C GLU A 129 15.57 6.25 3.82
N GLU A 130 15.65 6.48 5.13
CA GLU A 130 16.92 6.53 5.85
C GLU A 130 17.81 5.30 5.58
N LEU A 131 17.22 4.11 5.34
CA LEU A 131 17.91 2.86 5.01
C LEU A 131 18.84 2.97 3.80
N TRP A 132 18.41 3.64 2.72
CA TRP A 132 19.19 3.73 1.47
C TRP A 132 19.75 5.12 1.21
N THR A 133 19.83 5.95 2.25
CA THR A 133 20.58 7.22 2.15
C THR A 133 22.09 6.98 2.15
N PRO A 134 22.91 7.87 1.55
CA PRO A 134 24.36 7.62 1.44
C PRO A 134 25.10 7.44 2.77
N ARG A 135 24.55 7.97 3.87
CA ARG A 135 25.07 7.84 5.23
C ARG A 135 23.95 7.40 6.16
N SER A 136 23.38 6.22 5.90
CA SER A 136 22.27 5.66 6.66
C SER A 136 22.58 5.57 8.15
N PRO A 137 21.61 5.85 9.04
CA PRO A 137 21.78 5.74 10.49
C PRO A 137 22.32 4.39 10.97
N HIS A 138 21.93 3.28 10.34
CA HIS A 138 22.37 1.94 10.74
C HIS A 138 23.90 1.73 10.70
N ILE A 139 24.64 2.54 9.93
CA ILE A 139 26.10 2.48 9.87
C ILE A 139 26.69 2.88 11.22
N ASP A 140 26.41 4.10 11.65
CA ASP A 140 26.97 4.61 12.90
C ASP A 140 26.30 3.96 14.12
N MET A 141 25.01 3.61 14.05
CA MET A 141 24.33 2.84 15.11
C MET A 141 25.01 1.49 15.32
N GLY A 142 25.29 0.76 14.24
CA GLY A 142 25.99 -0.52 14.32
C GLY A 142 27.41 -0.37 14.90
N LEU A 143 28.14 0.67 14.51
CA LEU A 143 29.46 0.98 15.05
C LEU A 143 29.43 1.34 16.54
N ASP A 144 28.39 2.06 17.00
CA ASP A 144 28.20 2.42 18.42
C ASP A 144 27.62 1.27 19.27
N GLY A 145 27.45 0.08 18.68
CA GLY A 145 27.03 -1.12 19.39
C GLY A 145 25.52 -1.29 19.53
N VAL A 146 24.70 -0.57 18.75
CA VAL A 146 23.26 -0.86 18.64
C VAL A 146 23.07 -2.26 18.06
N GLU A 147 22.33 -3.12 18.74
CA GLU A 147 22.16 -4.53 18.35
C GLU A 147 20.87 -4.75 17.57
N ILE A 148 19.83 -3.96 17.84
CA ILE A 148 18.53 -4.02 17.19
C ILE A 148 18.23 -2.68 16.51
N ILE A 149 17.86 -2.70 15.24
CA ILE A 149 17.45 -1.51 14.48
C ILE A 149 16.02 -1.69 14.01
N THR A 150 15.13 -0.77 14.37
CA THR A 150 13.77 -0.72 13.86
C THR A 150 13.69 0.20 12.65
N ASN A 151 13.00 -0.22 11.59
CA ASN A 151 12.65 0.59 10.43
C ASN A 151 11.15 0.60 10.21
N ALA A 152 10.54 1.76 10.41
CA ALA A 152 9.15 1.97 10.05
C ALA A 152 9.02 2.64 8.69
N SER A 153 8.35 1.95 7.77
CA SER A 153 8.22 2.31 6.37
C SER A 153 6.77 2.65 5.99
N GLY A 154 6.65 3.49 4.95
CA GLY A 154 5.43 3.75 4.21
C GLY A 154 5.71 3.60 2.72
N SER A 155 6.27 2.46 2.32
CA SER A 155 6.73 2.20 0.97
C SER A 155 5.63 1.57 0.11
N HIS A 156 5.26 2.24 -0.98
CA HIS A 156 4.28 1.73 -1.93
C HIS A 156 4.85 0.66 -2.88
N HIS A 157 3.95 -0.16 -3.42
CA HIS A 157 4.21 -1.16 -4.45
C HIS A 157 4.81 -0.51 -5.69
N VAL A 158 5.87 -1.11 -6.19
CA VAL A 158 6.39 -0.88 -7.54
C VAL A 158 6.67 -2.25 -8.12
N LEU A 159 6.08 -2.53 -9.27
CA LEU A 159 6.19 -3.83 -9.96
C LEU A 159 7.66 -4.25 -10.07
N ARG A 160 8.00 -5.46 -9.60
CA ARG A 160 9.36 -6.05 -9.59
C ARG A 160 10.39 -5.40 -8.66
N LYS A 161 10.02 -4.46 -7.77
CA LYS A 161 10.96 -3.76 -6.88
C LYS A 161 11.15 -4.43 -5.50
N ALA A 162 10.34 -5.43 -5.15
CA ALA A 162 10.36 -6.01 -3.79
C ALA A 162 11.77 -6.49 -3.36
N HIS A 163 12.49 -7.15 -4.26
CA HIS A 163 13.85 -7.67 -4.02
C HIS A 163 14.82 -6.59 -3.52
N THR A 164 14.76 -5.38 -4.07
CA THR A 164 15.66 -4.30 -3.66
C THR A 164 15.54 -3.97 -2.17
N ARG A 165 14.33 -4.06 -1.60
CA ARG A 165 14.11 -3.80 -0.16
C ARG A 165 14.72 -4.91 0.70
N VAL A 166 14.51 -6.16 0.30
CA VAL A 166 15.08 -7.35 0.97
C VAL A 166 16.61 -7.29 0.90
N ASP A 167 17.17 -7.05 -0.28
CA ASP A 167 18.62 -6.94 -0.50
C ASP A 167 19.24 -5.84 0.36
N LEU A 168 18.60 -4.67 0.48
CA LEU A 168 19.11 -3.58 1.32
C LEU A 168 19.17 -3.96 2.81
N VAL A 169 18.13 -4.61 3.34
CA VAL A 169 18.10 -5.06 4.75
C VAL A 169 19.10 -6.19 4.98
N THR A 170 19.13 -7.17 4.08
CA THR A 170 20.09 -8.28 4.11
C THR A 170 21.53 -7.78 4.07
N MET A 171 21.85 -6.86 3.16
CA MET A 171 23.19 -6.29 3.06
C MET A 171 23.55 -5.39 4.24
N ALA A 172 22.61 -4.62 4.78
CA ALA A 172 22.83 -3.79 5.97
C ALA A 172 23.21 -4.66 7.19
N THR A 173 22.47 -5.75 7.41
CA THR A 173 22.73 -6.68 8.53
C THR A 173 23.96 -7.56 8.29
N SER A 174 24.23 -7.98 7.05
CA SER A 174 25.46 -8.72 6.72
C SER A 174 26.70 -7.85 6.92
N LYS A 175 26.67 -6.58 6.48
CA LYS A 175 27.83 -5.69 6.54
C LYS A 175 28.17 -5.27 7.98
N ASN A 176 27.17 -4.98 8.80
CA ASN A 176 27.38 -4.40 10.13
C ASN A 176 27.13 -5.38 11.29
N GLY A 177 26.51 -6.53 11.03
CA GLY A 177 25.90 -7.39 12.05
C GLY A 177 24.72 -6.71 12.74
N GLY A 178 23.88 -7.50 13.41
CA GLY A 178 22.73 -7.01 14.17
C GLY A 178 21.40 -7.48 13.60
N ILE A 179 20.36 -7.23 14.40
CA ILE A 179 18.97 -7.54 14.10
C ILE A 179 18.33 -6.29 13.48
N TYR A 180 17.55 -6.48 12.43
CA TYR A 180 16.85 -5.42 11.73
C TYR A 180 15.38 -5.79 11.56
N LEU A 181 14.49 -4.96 12.12
CA LEU A 181 13.05 -5.11 12.02
C LEU A 181 12.56 -4.08 11.01
N LEU A 182 11.91 -4.50 9.94
CA LEU A 182 11.23 -3.60 9.02
C LEU A 182 9.72 -3.84 9.11
N ALA A 183 8.99 -2.79 9.46
CA ALA A 183 7.53 -2.76 9.41
C ALA A 183 7.08 -1.78 8.32
N ASN A 184 6.03 -2.12 7.58
CA ASN A 184 5.51 -1.27 6.51
C ASN A 184 3.99 -1.28 6.52
N GLN A 185 3.39 -0.22 6.01
CA GLN A 185 1.96 -0.18 5.73
C GLN A 185 1.61 -1.23 4.64
N LYS A 186 0.42 -1.83 4.73
CA LYS A 186 -0.12 -2.75 3.72
C LYS A 186 -1.55 -2.36 3.37
N GLY A 187 -1.91 -2.37 2.08
CA GLY A 187 -3.22 -1.95 1.59
C GLY A 187 -3.22 -0.57 0.95
N CYS A 188 -4.39 -0.08 0.54
CA CYS A 188 -4.64 1.30 0.12
C CYS A 188 -4.93 2.16 1.36
N ASP A 189 -4.51 3.42 1.43
CA ASP A 189 -4.90 4.35 2.52
C ASP A 189 -5.78 5.53 2.09
N GLY A 190 -6.34 5.47 0.89
CA GLY A 190 -7.32 6.45 0.40
C GLY A 190 -6.91 7.16 -0.89
N ASP A 191 -5.84 6.70 -1.55
CA ASP A 191 -5.38 7.29 -2.81
C ASP A 191 -5.01 6.22 -3.86
N ARG A 192 -4.28 6.62 -4.91
CA ARG A 192 -3.90 5.73 -6.01
C ARG A 192 -2.83 4.69 -5.64
N LEU A 193 -2.19 4.81 -4.49
CA LEU A 193 -1.08 3.96 -4.10
C LEU A 193 -1.59 2.72 -3.36
N TYR A 194 -0.88 1.62 -3.55
CA TYR A 194 -1.02 0.43 -2.73
C TYR A 194 0.29 0.23 -1.97
N TYR A 195 0.24 0.12 -0.64
CA TYR A 195 1.41 -0.20 0.18
C TYR A 195 1.54 -1.70 0.27
N ASP A 196 2.72 -2.22 -0.02
CA ASP A 196 2.93 -3.65 -0.26
C ASP A 196 3.50 -4.40 0.93
N GLY A 197 3.46 -3.86 2.15
CA GLY A 197 3.94 -4.57 3.31
C GLY A 197 5.40 -5.02 3.14
N CYS A 198 5.62 -6.33 2.99
CA CYS A 198 6.95 -6.97 3.03
C CYS A 198 7.67 -6.59 4.32
N ALA A 199 6.95 -6.63 5.44
CA ALA A 199 7.57 -6.56 6.75
C ALA A 199 8.56 -7.73 6.89
N MET A 200 9.66 -7.53 7.60
CA MET A 200 10.67 -8.58 7.74
C MET A 200 11.47 -8.44 9.03
N ILE A 201 11.99 -9.57 9.49
CA ILE A 201 12.98 -9.63 10.55
C ILE A 201 14.23 -10.27 9.95
N ALA A 202 15.35 -9.57 10.02
CA ALA A 202 16.63 -10.03 9.51
C ALA A 202 17.69 -9.97 10.61
N MET A 203 18.67 -10.87 10.56
CA MET A 203 19.83 -10.84 11.45
C MET A 203 21.06 -11.34 10.70
N ASN A 204 22.17 -10.60 10.79
CA ASN A 204 23.49 -10.99 10.29
C ASN A 204 23.51 -11.46 8.81
N GLY A 205 22.65 -10.91 7.96
CA GLY A 205 22.56 -11.26 6.53
C GLY A 205 21.55 -12.36 6.18
N SER A 206 20.78 -12.84 7.15
CA SER A 206 19.73 -13.85 6.94
C SER A 206 18.36 -13.29 7.30
N ILE A 207 17.31 -13.75 6.62
CA ILE A 207 15.91 -13.45 6.95
C ILE A 207 15.38 -14.51 7.91
N PHE A 208 14.62 -14.09 8.92
CA PHE A 208 13.99 -14.95 9.93
C PHE A 208 12.47 -14.88 9.91
N ALA A 209 11.90 -13.80 9.37
CA ALA A 209 10.48 -13.69 9.12
C ALA A 209 10.22 -12.86 7.86
N GLN A 210 9.31 -13.34 7.01
CA GLN A 210 8.82 -12.67 5.81
C GLN A 210 7.32 -12.41 5.97
N GLY A 211 6.92 -11.16 5.90
CA GLY A 211 5.51 -10.75 5.84
C GLY A 211 4.96 -10.75 4.42
N THR A 212 3.65 -10.84 4.31
CA THR A 212 2.98 -10.85 3.01
C THR A 212 3.21 -9.56 2.23
N GLN A 213 3.35 -9.69 0.90
CA GLN A 213 3.35 -8.53 0.01
C GLN A 213 1.93 -8.03 -0.26
N PHE A 214 1.00 -8.97 -0.45
CA PHE A 214 -0.40 -8.70 -0.76
C PHE A 214 -1.29 -9.65 0.05
N SER A 215 -2.17 -9.11 0.89
CA SER A 215 -3.21 -9.90 1.56
C SER A 215 -4.37 -8.99 1.95
N LEU A 216 -5.53 -9.59 2.25
CA LEU A 216 -6.71 -8.86 2.72
C LEU A 216 -6.73 -8.67 4.24
N ASP A 217 -5.65 -9.03 4.95
CA ASP A 217 -5.55 -8.86 6.39
C ASP A 217 -5.25 -7.39 6.72
N ASP A 218 -6.10 -6.77 7.55
CA ASP A 218 -5.87 -5.40 8.03
C ASP A 218 -4.68 -5.33 9.01
N VAL A 219 -4.35 -6.44 9.68
CA VAL A 219 -3.21 -6.55 10.61
C VAL A 219 -2.48 -7.86 10.38
N GLU A 220 -1.17 -7.77 10.16
CA GLU A 220 -0.23 -8.90 10.12
C GLU A 220 0.92 -8.59 11.08
N VAL A 221 1.31 -9.54 11.91
CA VAL A 221 2.38 -9.39 12.91
C VAL A 221 3.41 -10.49 12.69
N LEU A 222 4.68 -10.09 12.62
CA LEU A 222 5.82 -11.01 12.55
C LEU A 222 6.54 -11.03 13.89
N THR A 223 6.95 -12.22 14.29
CA THR A 223 7.75 -12.46 15.50
C THR A 223 8.92 -13.38 15.16
N ALA A 224 10.05 -13.18 15.82
CA ALA A 224 11.17 -14.11 15.81
C ALA A 224 11.87 -14.04 17.16
N THR A 225 12.28 -15.21 17.65
CA THR A 225 13.07 -15.39 18.88
C THR A 225 14.53 -15.55 18.46
N LEU A 226 15.38 -14.60 18.81
CA LEU A 226 16.76 -14.50 18.35
C LEU A 226 17.72 -14.31 19.54
N ASP A 227 18.88 -14.95 19.49
CA ASP A 227 19.92 -14.78 20.51
C ASP A 227 20.80 -13.55 20.20
N LEU A 228 20.89 -12.63 21.15
CA LEU A 228 21.76 -11.45 21.03
C LEU A 228 23.25 -11.82 21.01
N GLU A 229 23.64 -12.97 21.56
CA GLU A 229 25.01 -13.45 21.50
C GLU A 229 25.43 -13.85 20.07
N ASP A 230 24.49 -14.20 19.19
CA ASP A 230 24.78 -14.40 17.77
C ASP A 230 25.19 -13.09 17.09
N VAL A 231 24.54 -11.98 17.43
CA VAL A 231 24.95 -10.64 16.96
C VAL A 231 26.34 -10.28 17.48
N ARG A 232 26.59 -10.49 18.77
CA ARG A 232 27.86 -10.15 19.42
C ARG A 232 29.01 -10.96 18.84
N SER A 233 28.83 -12.26 18.69
CA SER A 233 29.80 -13.19 18.12
C SER A 233 30.06 -12.91 16.63
N TYR A 234 29.00 -12.68 15.84
CA TYR A 234 29.13 -12.30 14.43
C TYR A 234 29.94 -11.01 14.25
N ARG A 235 29.67 -9.98 15.07
CA ARG A 235 30.45 -8.74 15.05
C ARG A 235 31.89 -8.93 15.50
N ALA A 236 32.14 -9.82 16.47
CA ALA A 236 33.48 -10.13 16.94
C ALA A 236 34.34 -10.79 15.84
N GLU A 237 33.74 -11.60 14.97
CA GLU A 237 34.40 -12.21 13.81
C GLU A 237 34.94 -11.17 12.81
N ILE A 238 34.24 -10.04 12.65
CA ILE A 238 34.56 -9.01 11.66
C ILE A 238 35.57 -8.00 12.24
N SER A 239 36.85 -8.36 12.21
CA SER A 239 37.94 -7.53 12.78
C SER A 239 38.04 -6.10 12.22
N SER A 240 37.79 -5.90 10.92
CA SER A 240 37.83 -4.58 10.28
C SER A 240 36.74 -3.65 10.81
N ARG A 241 35.54 -4.17 11.06
CA ARG A 241 34.42 -3.45 11.67
C ARG A 241 34.79 -3.00 13.09
N ASN A 242 35.43 -3.87 13.87
CA ASN A 242 35.81 -3.58 15.26
C ASN A 242 36.84 -2.43 15.34
N LEU A 243 37.74 -2.34 14.37
CA LEU A 243 38.65 -1.20 14.25
C LEU A 243 37.91 0.12 14.03
N GLU A 244 36.93 0.14 13.14
CA GLU A 244 36.10 1.34 12.89
C GLU A 244 35.23 1.69 14.10
N ALA A 245 34.63 0.70 14.75
CA ALA A 245 33.79 0.88 15.95
C ALA A 245 34.55 1.57 17.09
N SER A 246 35.86 1.29 17.23
CA SER A 246 36.72 1.92 18.25
C SER A 246 36.89 3.44 18.09
N ARG A 247 36.51 4.01 16.94
CA ARG A 247 36.70 5.42 16.58
C ARG A 247 35.40 6.21 16.49
N VAL A 248 34.25 5.57 16.67
CA VAL A 248 32.94 6.21 16.46
C VAL A 248 32.65 7.25 17.54
N SER A 249 31.99 8.34 17.15
CA SER A 249 31.41 9.27 18.12
C SER A 249 30.12 8.67 18.66
N PRO A 250 29.96 8.55 19.99
CA PRO A 250 28.85 7.80 20.56
C PRO A 250 27.51 8.48 20.30
N TYR A 251 26.45 7.67 20.18
CA TYR A 251 25.10 8.20 20.22
C TYR A 251 24.74 8.64 21.64
N PRO A 252 23.91 9.70 21.80
CA PRO A 252 23.17 9.88 23.04
C PRO A 252 22.37 8.61 23.35
N ARG A 253 22.21 8.27 24.64
CA ARG A 253 21.47 7.07 25.08
C ARG A 253 20.39 7.45 26.09
N VAL A 254 19.18 6.94 25.89
CA VAL A 254 18.13 6.92 26.92
C VAL A 254 18.23 5.58 27.63
N ASN A 255 18.58 5.61 28.92
CA ASN A 255 18.57 4.40 29.74
C ASN A 255 17.13 4.01 30.07
N VAL A 256 16.75 2.78 29.75
CA VAL A 256 15.42 2.23 29.95
C VAL A 256 15.53 1.09 30.95
N ASP A 257 14.84 1.21 32.09
CA ASP A 257 14.86 0.18 33.13
C ASP A 257 13.93 -1.00 32.76
N PHE A 258 14.33 -1.74 31.74
CA PHE A 258 13.58 -2.85 31.16
C PHE A 258 14.57 -3.89 30.61
N ALA A 259 14.19 -5.16 30.61
CA ALA A 259 14.94 -6.23 29.94
C ALA A 259 14.07 -6.74 28.80
N LEU A 260 14.64 -6.86 27.60
CA LEU A 260 13.96 -7.45 26.43
C LEU A 260 13.89 -8.97 26.53
N SER A 261 14.84 -9.60 27.23
CA SER A 261 14.80 -11.03 27.53
C SER A 261 14.52 -11.28 29.01
N VAL A 262 13.89 -12.42 29.29
CA VAL A 262 13.65 -12.93 30.64
C VAL A 262 14.25 -14.32 30.79
N SER A 263 14.58 -14.70 32.02
CA SER A 263 15.25 -15.97 32.35
C SER A 263 14.49 -17.22 31.85
N GLU A 264 13.18 -17.09 31.62
CA GLU A 264 12.28 -18.15 31.18
C GLU A 264 12.41 -18.42 29.67
N ASP A 265 13.03 -17.51 28.91
CA ASP A 265 13.21 -17.60 27.44
C ASP A 265 14.17 -18.73 27.02
N LEU A 266 14.93 -19.32 27.96
CA LEU A 266 15.83 -20.45 27.70
C LEU A 266 15.15 -21.69 27.11
N LEU A 267 13.82 -21.78 27.22
CA LEU A 267 13.01 -22.87 26.68
C LEU A 267 12.33 -22.51 25.35
N GLU A 268 12.38 -21.25 24.92
CA GLU A 268 11.76 -20.81 23.68
C GLU A 268 12.59 -21.26 22.47
N PRO A 269 11.95 -21.81 21.42
CA PRO A 269 12.66 -22.21 20.22
C PRO A 269 13.22 -20.98 19.50
N VAL A 270 14.52 -21.01 19.22
CA VAL A 270 15.17 -20.00 18.38
C VAL A 270 14.62 -20.11 16.96
N SER A 271 14.36 -18.96 16.34
CA SER A 271 13.87 -18.90 14.95
C SER A 271 14.98 -19.27 13.98
N GLU A 272 14.66 -20.11 13.00
CA GLU A 272 15.61 -20.53 11.96
C GLU A 272 15.54 -19.58 10.75
N PRO A 273 16.65 -19.41 10.00
CA PRO A 273 16.66 -18.65 8.75
C PRO A 273 15.69 -19.20 7.71
N VAL A 274 15.07 -18.31 6.93
CA VAL A 274 14.17 -18.62 5.83
C VAL A 274 14.66 -18.00 4.51
N GLU A 275 14.41 -18.71 3.41
CA GLU A 275 14.62 -18.14 2.07
C GLU A 275 13.43 -17.24 1.69
N TRP A 276 13.73 -16.07 1.14
CA TRP A 276 12.70 -15.15 0.69
C TRP A 276 12.02 -15.68 -0.57
N THR A 277 10.69 -15.84 -0.53
CA THR A 277 9.91 -16.22 -1.72
C THR A 277 9.34 -14.98 -2.38
N TYR A 278 9.67 -14.78 -3.67
CA TYR A 278 9.16 -13.67 -4.48
C TYR A 278 7.98 -14.11 -5.34
N HIS A 279 7.04 -13.18 -5.56
CA HIS A 279 6.01 -13.35 -6.58
C HIS A 279 6.57 -13.15 -7.98
N SER A 280 6.03 -13.89 -8.95
CA SER A 280 6.28 -13.57 -10.37
C SER A 280 5.67 -12.20 -10.72
N PRO A 281 6.10 -11.54 -11.81
CA PRO A 281 5.47 -10.30 -12.23
C PRO A 281 3.96 -10.42 -12.49
N GLU A 282 3.52 -11.54 -13.05
CA GLU A 282 2.10 -11.84 -13.30
C GLU A 282 1.35 -12.06 -11.99
N GLU A 283 1.98 -12.70 -10.99
CA GLU A 283 1.42 -12.81 -9.65
C GLU A 283 1.30 -11.44 -8.96
N GLU A 284 2.32 -10.59 -9.03
CA GLU A 284 2.26 -9.21 -8.51
C GLU A 284 1.09 -8.43 -9.14
N ILE A 285 0.89 -8.56 -10.45
CA ILE A 285 -0.24 -7.94 -11.17
C ILE A 285 -1.58 -8.56 -10.75
N SER A 286 -1.61 -9.87 -10.48
CA SER A 286 -2.83 -10.55 -10.05
C SER A 286 -3.25 -10.18 -8.63
N LEU A 287 -2.30 -9.82 -7.76
CA LEU A 287 -2.51 -9.64 -6.33
C LEU A 287 -2.60 -8.16 -5.93
N GLY A 288 -1.65 -7.31 -6.34
CA GLY A 288 -1.57 -5.92 -5.91
C GLY A 288 -2.80 -5.09 -6.30
N PRO A 289 -3.09 -4.93 -7.60
CA PRO A 289 -4.31 -4.29 -8.06
C PRO A 289 -5.61 -4.92 -7.51
N ALA A 290 -5.61 -6.23 -7.24
CA ALA A 290 -6.80 -6.91 -6.69
C ALA A 290 -7.06 -6.52 -5.23
N CYS A 291 -6.03 -6.55 -4.37
CA CYS A 291 -6.12 -6.07 -2.99
C CYS A 291 -6.46 -4.56 -2.95
N TRP A 292 -5.92 -3.78 -3.90
CA TRP A 292 -6.24 -2.36 -4.04
C TRP A 292 -7.73 -2.13 -4.36
N LEU A 293 -8.29 -2.88 -5.31
CA LEU A 293 -9.73 -2.82 -5.62
C LEU A 293 -10.60 -3.24 -4.43
N TRP A 294 -10.19 -4.23 -3.65
CA TRP A 294 -10.90 -4.65 -2.43
C TRP A 294 -10.99 -3.50 -1.42
N ASP A 295 -9.87 -2.85 -1.12
CA ASP A 295 -9.84 -1.70 -0.22
C ASP A 295 -10.67 -0.53 -0.74
N PHE A 296 -10.59 -0.23 -2.04
CA PHE A 296 -11.43 0.80 -2.66
C PHE A 296 -12.91 0.48 -2.52
N LEU A 297 -13.32 -0.76 -2.79
CA LEU A 297 -14.72 -1.17 -2.73
C LEU A 297 -15.27 -1.06 -1.31
N ARG A 298 -14.62 -1.72 -0.33
CA ARG A 298 -15.10 -1.76 1.06
C ARG A 298 -15.12 -0.38 1.72
N ARG A 299 -14.15 0.50 1.39
CA ARG A 299 -14.03 1.84 2.01
C ARG A 299 -14.87 2.90 1.32
N SER A 300 -15.11 2.77 0.00
CA SER A 300 -16.03 3.65 -0.72
C SER A 300 -17.51 3.37 -0.40
N LYS A 301 -17.80 2.19 0.18
CA LYS A 301 -19.15 1.69 0.49
C LYS A 301 -20.04 1.58 -0.76
N GLN A 302 -19.43 1.44 -1.94
CA GLN A 302 -20.16 1.16 -3.17
C GLN A 302 -20.55 -0.31 -3.25
N ALA A 303 -21.59 -0.62 -4.03
CA ALA A 303 -22.16 -1.97 -4.09
C ALA A 303 -21.40 -2.91 -5.05
N GLY A 304 -20.47 -2.37 -5.84
CA GLY A 304 -19.67 -3.17 -6.77
C GLY A 304 -19.00 -2.32 -7.85
N PHE A 305 -18.68 -2.97 -8.97
CA PHE A 305 -17.99 -2.39 -10.11
C PHE A 305 -18.83 -2.48 -11.39
N PHE A 306 -18.70 -1.46 -12.22
CA PHE A 306 -19.16 -1.46 -13.60
C PHE A 306 -17.96 -1.42 -14.56
N LEU A 307 -17.84 -2.42 -15.44
CA LEU A 307 -16.73 -2.53 -16.37
C LEU A 307 -17.23 -2.53 -17.84
N PRO A 308 -16.90 -1.50 -18.63
CA PRO A 308 -17.05 -1.52 -20.08
C PRO A 308 -16.14 -2.60 -20.70
N LEU A 309 -16.71 -3.77 -21.01
CA LEU A 309 -15.93 -4.90 -21.52
C LEU A 309 -15.91 -4.85 -23.05
N SER A 310 -14.73 -4.67 -23.66
CA SER A 310 -14.60 -4.51 -25.12
C SER A 310 -14.31 -5.82 -25.85
N GLY A 311 -13.89 -6.86 -25.12
CA GLY A 311 -13.32 -8.09 -25.69
C GLY A 311 -11.83 -7.98 -26.02
N GLY A 312 -11.21 -6.82 -25.80
CA GLY A 312 -9.76 -6.65 -25.92
C GLY A 312 -9.02 -6.98 -24.63
N VAL A 313 -7.71 -7.24 -24.76
CA VAL A 313 -6.77 -7.65 -23.70
C VAL A 313 -6.90 -6.79 -22.43
N ASP A 314 -6.95 -5.47 -22.54
CA ASP A 314 -6.89 -4.57 -21.38
C ASP A 314 -8.16 -4.64 -20.53
N SER A 315 -9.33 -4.66 -21.18
CA SER A 315 -10.61 -4.83 -20.50
C SER A 315 -10.74 -6.24 -19.91
N ALA A 316 -10.17 -7.26 -20.56
CA ALA A 316 -10.09 -8.60 -20.04
C ALA A 316 -9.17 -8.69 -18.81
N ALA A 317 -8.01 -8.02 -18.83
CA ALA A 317 -7.11 -7.93 -17.69
C ALA A 317 -7.79 -7.25 -16.49
N SER A 318 -8.52 -6.16 -16.72
CA SER A 318 -9.31 -5.49 -15.66
C SER A 318 -10.35 -6.45 -15.05
N ALA A 319 -11.03 -7.25 -15.87
CA ALA A 319 -11.96 -8.29 -15.39
C ALA A 319 -11.23 -9.40 -14.61
N CYS A 320 -10.05 -9.83 -15.05
CA CYS A 320 -9.23 -10.83 -14.36
C CYS A 320 -8.76 -10.34 -12.98
N ILE A 321 -8.45 -9.05 -12.82
CA ILE A 321 -8.10 -8.46 -11.53
C ILE A 321 -9.30 -8.50 -10.58
N VAL A 322 -10.51 -8.17 -11.04
CA VAL A 322 -11.73 -8.28 -10.22
C VAL A 322 -12.00 -9.75 -9.85
N TYR A 323 -11.77 -10.69 -10.76
CA TYR A 323 -11.92 -12.12 -10.46
C TYR A 323 -10.89 -12.60 -9.44
N SER A 324 -9.62 -12.17 -9.57
CA SER A 324 -8.56 -12.44 -8.60
C SER A 324 -8.92 -11.91 -7.21
N MET A 325 -9.47 -10.69 -7.14
CA MET A 325 -10.02 -10.11 -5.90
C MET A 325 -11.08 -11.02 -5.27
N CYS A 326 -12.03 -11.55 -6.06
CA CYS A 326 -13.03 -12.48 -5.56
C CYS A 326 -12.41 -13.78 -5.03
N CYS A 327 -11.40 -14.32 -5.71
CA CYS A 327 -10.64 -15.49 -5.22
C CYS A 327 -9.97 -15.21 -3.87
N LEU A 328 -9.34 -14.03 -3.71
CA LEU A 328 -8.71 -13.62 -2.46
C LEU A 328 -9.72 -13.48 -1.32
N VAL A 329 -10.91 -12.93 -1.61
CA VAL A 329 -11.99 -12.82 -0.61
C VAL A 329 -12.46 -14.21 -0.17
N CYS A 330 -12.71 -15.13 -1.12
CA CYS A 330 -13.10 -16.50 -0.80
C CYS A 330 -12.03 -17.22 0.04
N GLU A 331 -10.74 -17.08 -0.31
CA GLU A 331 -9.67 -17.71 0.44
C GLU A 331 -9.54 -17.09 1.84
N ALA A 332 -9.58 -15.77 1.99
CA ALA A 332 -9.52 -15.10 3.28
C ALA A 332 -10.68 -15.53 4.22
N VAL A 333 -11.91 -15.63 3.69
CA VAL A 333 -13.06 -16.12 4.45
C VAL A 333 -12.87 -17.58 4.85
N LYS A 334 -12.37 -18.42 3.94
CA LYS A 334 -12.08 -19.84 4.21
C LYS A 334 -10.97 -20.01 5.26
N SER A 335 -9.98 -19.11 5.27
CA SER A 335 -8.92 -19.04 6.30
C SER A 335 -9.41 -18.46 7.63
N GLY A 336 -10.68 -18.04 7.73
CA GLY A 336 -11.31 -17.59 8.98
C GLY A 336 -11.20 -16.08 9.23
N ASN A 337 -10.83 -15.27 8.24
CA ASN A 337 -10.75 -13.82 8.39
C ASN A 337 -12.15 -13.20 8.59
N GLN A 338 -12.46 -12.84 9.84
CA GLN A 338 -13.76 -12.31 10.24
C GLN A 338 -14.03 -10.90 9.70
N GLN A 339 -12.99 -10.08 9.52
CA GLN A 339 -13.14 -8.73 8.99
C GLN A 339 -13.56 -8.76 7.52
N VAL A 340 -12.89 -9.60 6.71
CA VAL A 340 -13.25 -9.78 5.30
C VAL A 340 -14.66 -10.36 5.16
N LEU A 341 -15.05 -11.31 6.04
CA LEU A 341 -16.40 -11.85 6.07
C LEU A 341 -17.45 -10.76 6.40
N ALA A 342 -17.19 -9.94 7.42
CA ALA A 342 -18.09 -8.85 7.79
C ALA A 342 -18.21 -7.79 6.69
N ASP A 343 -17.09 -7.44 6.06
CA ASP A 343 -17.05 -6.47 4.96
C ASP A 343 -17.85 -6.98 3.75
N ILE A 344 -17.68 -8.25 3.36
CA ILE A 344 -18.43 -8.77 2.21
C ILE A 344 -19.93 -8.89 2.51
N GLN A 345 -20.31 -9.34 3.71
CA GLN A 345 -21.71 -9.40 4.14
C GLN A 345 -22.36 -8.01 4.13
N SER A 346 -21.62 -6.98 4.54
CA SER A 346 -22.06 -5.59 4.46
C SER A 346 -22.19 -5.10 3.02
N LEU A 347 -21.25 -5.44 2.14
CA LEU A 347 -21.25 -5.02 0.73
C LEU A 347 -22.41 -5.63 -0.05
N VAL A 348 -22.71 -6.93 0.17
CA VAL A 348 -23.83 -7.61 -0.48
C VAL A 348 -25.17 -7.44 0.26
N ASN A 349 -25.16 -6.79 1.43
CA ASN A 349 -26.31 -6.57 2.30
C ASN A 349 -27.01 -7.89 2.73
N GLU A 350 -26.23 -8.92 3.03
CA GLU A 350 -26.70 -10.26 3.42
C GLU A 350 -25.86 -10.82 4.59
N ASN A 351 -26.36 -10.75 5.82
CA ASN A 351 -25.62 -11.15 7.03
C ASN A 351 -25.29 -12.65 7.12
N ASN A 352 -26.00 -13.51 6.37
CA ASN A 352 -25.78 -14.96 6.37
C ASN A 352 -24.97 -15.43 5.16
N TYR A 353 -24.52 -14.50 4.31
CA TYR A 353 -23.75 -14.84 3.13
C TYR A 353 -22.31 -15.20 3.50
N THR A 354 -21.82 -16.29 2.90
CA THR A 354 -20.44 -16.73 3.03
C THR A 354 -19.94 -17.10 1.63
N PRO A 355 -19.02 -16.32 1.03
CA PRO A 355 -18.57 -16.57 -0.33
C PRO A 355 -17.72 -17.85 -0.40
N GLN A 356 -18.13 -18.80 -1.24
CA GLN A 356 -17.40 -20.06 -1.48
C GLN A 356 -16.92 -20.21 -2.94
N ASP A 357 -17.72 -19.77 -3.91
CA ASP A 357 -17.36 -19.79 -5.33
C ASP A 357 -17.01 -18.36 -5.79
N PRO A 358 -15.76 -18.09 -6.21
CA PRO A 358 -15.36 -16.79 -6.73
C PRO A 358 -16.21 -16.31 -7.92
N ARG A 359 -16.77 -17.23 -8.71
CA ARG A 359 -17.65 -16.88 -9.85
C ARG A 359 -18.98 -16.30 -9.38
N GLU A 360 -19.54 -16.87 -8.33
CA GLU A 360 -20.80 -16.41 -7.74
C GLU A 360 -20.60 -15.04 -7.08
N LEU A 361 -19.53 -14.89 -6.31
CA LEU A 361 -19.14 -13.61 -5.73
C LEU A 361 -18.91 -12.53 -6.81
N CYS A 362 -18.17 -12.88 -7.86
CA CYS A 362 -17.94 -11.98 -8.99
C CYS A 362 -19.25 -11.58 -9.68
N GLY A 363 -20.21 -12.49 -9.84
CA GLY A 363 -21.53 -12.18 -10.39
C GLY A 363 -22.35 -11.17 -9.57
N ARG A 364 -22.08 -11.07 -8.26
CA ARG A 364 -22.68 -10.05 -7.38
C ARG A 364 -21.96 -8.71 -7.49
N LEU A 365 -20.62 -8.75 -7.52
CA LEU A 365 -19.79 -7.55 -7.42
C LEU A 365 -19.46 -6.89 -8.76
N LEU A 366 -19.50 -7.62 -9.88
CA LEU A 366 -19.08 -7.12 -11.19
C LEU A 366 -20.24 -7.11 -12.18
N THR A 367 -20.53 -5.93 -12.71
CA THR A 367 -21.43 -5.78 -13.87
C THR A 367 -20.60 -5.42 -15.09
N THR A 368 -20.59 -6.29 -16.11
CA THR A 368 -19.90 -6.02 -17.38
C THR A 368 -20.90 -5.59 -18.46
N CYS A 369 -20.45 -4.74 -19.39
CA CYS A 369 -21.28 -4.31 -20.51
C CYS A 369 -20.48 -4.21 -21.81
N TYR A 370 -20.90 -4.93 -22.84
CA TYR A 370 -20.41 -4.76 -24.20
C TYR A 370 -21.28 -3.74 -24.96
N MET A 371 -20.68 -2.61 -25.35
CA MET A 371 -21.36 -1.51 -26.04
C MET A 371 -20.96 -1.46 -27.52
N ALA A 372 -21.64 -2.29 -28.31
CA ALA A 372 -21.43 -2.40 -29.75
C ALA A 372 -21.66 -1.06 -30.49
N SER A 373 -20.96 -0.87 -31.61
CA SER A 373 -21.25 0.22 -32.56
C SER A 373 -21.77 -0.34 -33.87
N GLU A 374 -22.21 0.55 -34.77
CA GLU A 374 -22.63 0.19 -36.14
C GLU A 374 -21.54 -0.54 -36.95
N ASN A 375 -20.28 -0.43 -36.54
CA ASN A 375 -19.09 -1.02 -37.17
C ASN A 375 -18.54 -2.27 -36.43
N SER A 376 -19.21 -2.74 -35.37
CA SER A 376 -18.93 -4.06 -34.76
C SER A 376 -19.32 -5.18 -35.76
N SER A 377 -18.76 -6.39 -35.64
CA SER A 377 -18.90 -7.49 -36.62
C SER A 377 -20.35 -7.86 -37.01
N GLN A 378 -20.49 -8.71 -38.04
CA GLN A 378 -21.57 -8.77 -39.05
C GLN A 378 -23.03 -8.95 -38.58
N GLU A 379 -23.29 -9.22 -37.30
CA GLU A 379 -24.65 -9.42 -36.74
C GLU A 379 -25.32 -8.11 -36.27
N THR A 380 -24.57 -7.00 -36.18
CA THR A 380 -25.02 -5.75 -35.52
C THR A 380 -25.51 -4.65 -36.48
N ARG A 381 -25.57 -4.93 -37.79
CA ARG A 381 -25.73 -3.94 -38.87
C ARG A 381 -27.13 -3.31 -39.03
N SER A 382 -28.21 -3.93 -38.52
CA SER A 382 -29.59 -3.52 -38.87
C SER A 382 -30.24 -2.46 -37.96
N ARG A 383 -29.68 -2.16 -36.78
CA ARG A 383 -30.30 -1.24 -35.80
C ARG A 383 -29.71 0.18 -35.80
N ALA A 384 -28.47 0.29 -36.28
CA ALA A 384 -27.74 1.52 -36.58
C ALA A 384 -28.52 2.50 -37.47
N THR A 385 -28.99 2.00 -38.61
CA THR A 385 -29.69 2.79 -39.63
C THR A 385 -31.03 3.35 -39.14
N GLU A 386 -31.68 2.70 -38.17
CA GLU A 386 -32.97 3.14 -37.63
C GLU A 386 -32.81 4.15 -36.48
N LEU A 387 -31.77 4.04 -35.65
CA LEU A 387 -31.51 5.00 -34.57
C LEU A 387 -31.02 6.34 -35.12
N ALA A 388 -30.14 6.35 -36.12
CA ALA A 388 -29.70 7.56 -36.81
C ALA A 388 -30.85 8.34 -37.47
N ARG A 389 -31.98 7.67 -37.77
CA ARG A 389 -33.20 8.28 -38.33
C ARG A 389 -34.09 8.94 -37.28
N GLN A 390 -33.95 8.59 -36.00
CA GLN A 390 -34.90 8.96 -34.94
C GLN A 390 -34.43 10.09 -34.01
N ILE A 391 -33.13 10.36 -33.89
CA ILE A 391 -32.58 11.37 -32.95
C ILE A 391 -32.25 12.72 -33.61
N GLY A 392 -33.10 13.19 -34.52
CA GLY A 392 -32.95 14.46 -35.23
C GLY A 392 -32.52 15.62 -34.32
N SER A 393 -31.25 16.02 -34.43
CA SER A 393 -30.77 17.31 -33.90
C SER A 393 -29.80 17.92 -34.91
N LEU A 394 -30.20 19.08 -35.43
CA LEU A 394 -29.55 19.83 -36.48
C LEU A 394 -28.84 21.02 -35.82
N VAL A 395 -27.50 21.03 -35.81
CA VAL A 395 -26.74 22.19 -35.28
C VAL A 395 -25.87 22.85 -36.36
N THR A 396 -25.59 22.22 -37.50
CA THR A 396 -24.68 22.83 -38.51
C THR A 396 -25.05 22.62 -39.98
N GLY A 397 -26.18 21.97 -40.32
CA GLY A 397 -26.60 21.76 -41.71
C GLY A 397 -25.68 20.88 -42.57
N LYS A 398 -24.70 20.18 -41.96
CA LYS A 398 -23.81 19.22 -42.63
C LYS A 398 -23.82 17.88 -41.90
N PHE A 399 -23.79 16.78 -42.65
CA PHE A 399 -23.71 15.42 -42.13
C PHE A 399 -22.28 14.88 -42.28
N PRO A 400 -21.52 14.69 -41.17
CA PRO A 400 -20.19 14.09 -41.24
C PRO A 400 -20.28 12.63 -41.71
N ARG A 401 -19.29 12.16 -42.49
CA ARG A 401 -19.23 10.78 -42.99
C ARG A 401 -17.99 10.04 -42.44
N PHE A 402 -18.09 8.71 -42.30
CA PHE A 402 -16.90 7.89 -42.06
C PHE A 402 -15.98 7.90 -43.28
N SER A 403 -14.69 7.60 -43.08
CA SER A 403 -13.69 7.58 -44.16
C SER A 403 -14.07 6.59 -45.26
N VAL A 404 -14.60 5.43 -44.89
CA VAL A 404 -15.13 4.39 -45.81
C VAL A 404 -16.33 4.86 -46.65
N HIS A 405 -16.97 5.97 -46.26
CA HIS A 405 -18.10 6.58 -46.96
C HIS A 405 -17.73 7.94 -47.58
N GLY A 406 -16.42 8.18 -47.79
CA GLY A 406 -15.89 9.39 -48.43
C GLY A 406 -15.82 10.62 -47.52
N GLY A 407 -15.91 10.45 -46.20
CA GLY A 407 -15.71 11.53 -45.24
C GLY A 407 -14.23 11.88 -45.05
N SER A 408 -13.95 13.12 -44.67
CA SER A 408 -12.59 13.55 -44.35
C SER A 408 -12.05 12.85 -43.10
N SER A 409 -10.72 12.86 -42.92
CA SER A 409 -10.08 12.32 -41.70
C SER A 409 -10.64 12.96 -40.42
N ARG A 410 -11.01 14.24 -40.46
CA ARG A 410 -11.61 14.97 -39.33
C ARG A 410 -13.03 14.50 -39.02
N GLU A 411 -13.86 14.28 -40.04
CA GLU A 411 -15.22 13.74 -39.86
C GLU A 411 -15.19 12.32 -39.32
N ASN A 412 -14.32 11.47 -39.87
CA ASN A 412 -14.15 10.10 -39.41
C ASN A 412 -13.73 10.05 -37.94
N LEU A 413 -12.72 10.85 -37.56
CA LEU A 413 -12.26 10.96 -36.17
C LEU A 413 -13.37 11.53 -35.26
N ALA A 414 -14.12 12.54 -35.72
CA ALA A 414 -15.22 13.11 -34.94
C ALA A 414 -16.32 12.08 -34.65
N LEU A 415 -16.72 11.29 -35.65
CA LEU A 415 -17.72 10.23 -35.50
C LEU A 415 -17.25 9.13 -34.54
N GLN A 416 -16.00 8.68 -34.66
CA GLN A 416 -15.41 7.70 -33.73
C GLN A 416 -15.38 8.25 -32.29
N ASN A 417 -14.98 9.52 -32.11
CA ASN A 417 -14.94 10.17 -30.81
C ASN A 417 -16.34 10.32 -30.19
N VAL A 418 -17.38 10.60 -30.98
CA VAL A 418 -18.77 10.66 -30.48
C VAL A 418 -19.20 9.29 -29.97
N GLN A 419 -18.95 8.22 -30.72
CA GLN A 419 -19.25 6.86 -30.26
C GLN A 419 -18.51 6.52 -28.96
N ALA A 420 -17.23 6.88 -28.86
CA ALA A 420 -16.43 6.66 -27.66
C ALA A 420 -17.00 7.38 -26.42
N ARG A 421 -17.46 8.63 -26.56
CA ARG A 421 -18.09 9.38 -25.46
C ARG A 421 -19.49 8.89 -25.10
N ILE A 422 -20.29 8.46 -26.08
CA ILE A 422 -21.60 7.86 -25.81
C ILE A 422 -21.45 6.60 -24.94
N ARG A 423 -20.42 5.78 -25.20
CA ARG A 423 -20.13 4.63 -24.33
C ARG A 423 -19.82 5.04 -22.89
N MET A 424 -19.08 6.13 -22.69
CA MET A 424 -18.83 6.67 -21.34
C MET A 424 -20.14 7.11 -20.67
N VAL A 425 -20.99 7.87 -21.38
CA VAL A 425 -22.30 8.29 -20.84
C VAL A 425 -23.16 7.09 -20.45
N LEU A 426 -23.21 6.06 -21.29
CA LEU A 426 -23.93 4.82 -21.00
C LEU A 426 -23.31 4.07 -19.83
N ALA A 427 -21.99 4.02 -19.72
CA ALA A 427 -21.30 3.35 -18.62
C ALA A 427 -21.71 3.94 -17.27
N TYR A 428 -21.69 5.26 -17.12
CA TYR A 428 -22.13 5.93 -15.89
C TYR A 428 -23.64 5.81 -15.66
N LEU A 429 -24.45 5.80 -16.73
CA LEU A 429 -25.89 5.53 -16.60
C LEU A 429 -26.15 4.15 -15.98
N PHE A 430 -25.47 3.11 -16.48
CA PHE A 430 -25.61 1.76 -15.92
C PHE A 430 -24.96 1.63 -14.54
N ALA A 431 -23.85 2.30 -14.28
CA ALA A 431 -23.23 2.30 -12.96
C ALA A 431 -24.18 2.86 -11.89
N GLN A 432 -24.98 3.87 -12.25
CA GLN A 432 -25.97 4.48 -11.35
C GLN A 432 -27.29 3.71 -11.29
N LEU A 433 -27.74 3.08 -12.38
CA LEU A 433 -29.11 2.54 -12.48
C LEU A 433 -29.23 1.03 -12.70
N SER A 434 -28.14 0.29 -12.96
CA SER A 434 -28.24 -1.15 -13.22
C SER A 434 -28.58 -1.99 -12.00
N LEU A 435 -28.22 -1.54 -10.80
CA LEU A 435 -28.68 -2.16 -9.55
C LEU A 435 -30.14 -1.81 -9.28
N TRP A 436 -30.51 -0.54 -9.48
CA TRP A 436 -31.90 -0.09 -9.39
C TRP A 436 -32.83 -0.90 -10.32
N SER A 437 -32.41 -1.16 -11.57
CA SER A 437 -33.21 -1.95 -12.51
C SER A 437 -33.35 -3.43 -12.12
N ARG A 438 -32.49 -3.92 -11.24
CA ARG A 438 -32.55 -5.25 -10.61
C ARG A 438 -33.27 -5.23 -9.25
N GLY A 439 -33.76 -4.08 -8.79
CA GLY A 439 -34.37 -3.91 -7.48
C GLY A 439 -33.37 -3.92 -6.31
N VAL A 440 -32.07 -3.72 -6.58
CA VAL A 440 -30.98 -3.71 -5.60
C VAL A 440 -30.56 -2.26 -5.31
N GLN A 441 -30.24 -1.95 -4.06
CA GLN A 441 -29.76 -0.63 -3.65
C GLN A 441 -28.27 -0.43 -3.96
N GLY A 442 -27.84 0.83 -4.01
CA GLY A 442 -26.43 1.21 -4.19
C GLY A 442 -26.06 1.59 -5.63
N GLY A 443 -24.82 2.05 -5.78
CA GLY A 443 -24.19 2.39 -7.06
C GLY A 443 -22.94 1.55 -7.30
N LEU A 444 -22.45 1.58 -8.54
CA LEU A 444 -21.24 0.87 -8.95
C LEU A 444 -20.11 1.88 -9.24
N LEU A 445 -18.87 1.52 -8.92
CA LEU A 445 -17.68 2.23 -9.38
C LEU A 445 -17.38 1.84 -10.83
N VAL A 446 -17.27 2.84 -11.71
CA VAL A 446 -16.86 2.62 -13.10
C VAL A 446 -15.36 2.32 -13.14
N LEU A 447 -14.99 1.18 -13.73
CA LEU A 447 -13.61 0.79 -13.96
C LEU A 447 -13.12 1.22 -15.35
N GLY A 448 -11.95 1.84 -15.38
CA GLY A 448 -11.22 2.14 -16.61
C GLY A 448 -10.33 0.97 -17.03
N SER A 449 -9.91 0.98 -18.30
CA SER A 449 -9.01 -0.03 -18.85
C SER A 449 -7.94 0.56 -19.78
N ALA A 450 -7.55 1.82 -19.55
CA ALA A 450 -6.40 2.40 -20.25
C ALA A 450 -5.10 1.85 -19.64
N ASN A 451 -4.17 1.41 -20.47
CA ASN A 451 -2.83 0.98 -20.02
C ASN A 451 -1.84 2.17 -20.00
N VAL A 452 -0.67 1.97 -19.40
CA VAL A 452 0.32 3.04 -19.21
C VAL A 452 0.89 3.55 -20.54
N ASP A 453 1.06 2.68 -21.53
CA ASP A 453 1.69 3.02 -22.82
C ASP A 453 0.78 3.92 -23.66
N GLU A 454 -0.50 3.60 -23.74
CA GLU A 454 -1.52 4.40 -24.43
C GLU A 454 -1.77 5.73 -23.69
N SER A 455 -1.74 5.71 -22.36
CA SER A 455 -1.86 6.91 -21.53
C SER A 455 -0.69 7.86 -21.75
N LEU A 456 0.54 7.33 -21.86
CA LEU A 456 1.75 8.11 -22.12
C LEU A 456 1.70 8.79 -23.51
N LEU A 457 1.26 8.06 -24.53
CA LEU A 457 1.12 8.60 -25.89
C LEU A 457 -0.08 9.54 -26.05
N GLY A 458 -1.00 9.55 -25.09
CA GLY A 458 -2.30 10.23 -25.22
C GLY A 458 -3.16 9.60 -26.32
N TYR A 459 -2.97 8.31 -26.62
CA TYR A 459 -3.72 7.58 -27.64
C TYR A 459 -5.08 7.12 -27.10
N LEU A 460 -5.92 8.09 -26.77
CA LEU A 460 -7.25 7.87 -26.21
C LEU A 460 -8.18 9.03 -26.59
N THR A 461 -9.49 8.82 -26.56
CA THR A 461 -10.43 9.92 -26.74
C THR A 461 -10.68 10.59 -25.40
N LYS A 462 -10.34 11.88 -25.28
CA LYS A 462 -10.66 12.64 -24.06
C LYS A 462 -12.15 12.55 -23.70
N TYR A 463 -12.43 12.09 -22.48
CA TYR A 463 -13.76 11.80 -21.92
C TYR A 463 -14.51 10.61 -22.55
N ASP A 464 -13.80 9.62 -23.09
CA ASP A 464 -14.37 8.28 -23.34
C ASP A 464 -14.20 7.35 -22.12
N CYS A 465 -14.37 6.04 -22.30
CA CYS A 465 -14.20 5.04 -21.24
C CYS A 465 -12.76 4.91 -20.69
N SER A 466 -11.78 5.66 -21.22
CA SER A 466 -10.47 5.86 -20.57
C SER A 466 -10.58 6.68 -19.29
N SER A 467 -11.65 7.50 -19.16
CA SER A 467 -11.97 8.30 -17.98
C SER A 467 -13.06 7.60 -17.17
N ALA A 468 -12.66 7.00 -16.05
CA ALA A 468 -13.51 6.23 -15.15
C ALA A 468 -13.28 6.69 -13.69
N ASP A 469 -13.99 6.11 -12.72
CA ASP A 469 -13.79 6.44 -11.31
C ASP A 469 -12.40 6.01 -10.85
N ILE A 470 -12.00 4.78 -11.21
CA ILE A 470 -10.67 4.22 -10.94
C ILE A 470 -10.21 3.32 -12.10
N ASN A 471 -8.89 3.14 -12.24
CA ASN A 471 -8.30 2.30 -13.28
C ASN A 471 -7.18 1.41 -12.69
N PRO A 472 -7.44 0.11 -12.46
CA PRO A 472 -6.50 -0.79 -11.80
C PRO A 472 -5.28 -1.17 -12.67
N ILE A 473 -5.35 -0.93 -13.99
CA ILE A 473 -4.28 -1.27 -14.93
C ILE A 473 -3.56 -0.05 -15.50
N GLY A 474 -3.91 1.16 -15.03
CA GLY A 474 -3.38 2.43 -15.57
C GLY A 474 -1.87 2.60 -15.49
N GLY A 475 -1.21 1.87 -14.57
CA GLY A 475 0.24 1.86 -14.39
C GLY A 475 0.96 0.65 -15.00
N ILE A 476 0.27 -0.23 -15.74
CA ILE A 476 0.81 -1.50 -16.23
C ILE A 476 1.05 -1.42 -17.74
N SER A 477 2.21 -1.95 -18.18
CA SER A 477 2.59 -2.01 -19.59
C SER A 477 1.71 -2.97 -20.40
N LYS A 478 1.55 -2.72 -21.70
CA LYS A 478 0.78 -3.58 -22.60
C LYS A 478 1.37 -4.99 -22.69
N THR A 479 2.70 -5.09 -22.63
CA THR A 479 3.41 -6.38 -22.64
C THR A 479 3.12 -7.18 -21.38
N ASP A 480 3.15 -6.54 -20.22
CA ASP A 480 2.84 -7.19 -18.95
C ASP A 480 1.36 -7.59 -18.87
N LEU A 481 0.45 -6.77 -19.40
CA LEU A 481 -0.99 -7.12 -19.46
C LEU A 481 -1.25 -8.36 -20.31
N ARG A 482 -0.56 -8.53 -21.43
CA ARG A 482 -0.68 -9.74 -22.26
C ARG A 482 -0.16 -10.98 -21.52
N ALA A 483 1.01 -10.89 -20.90
CA ALA A 483 1.58 -11.98 -20.10
C ALA A 483 0.65 -12.35 -18.93
N PHE A 484 0.13 -11.35 -18.23
CA PHE A 484 -0.83 -11.51 -17.15
C PHE A 484 -2.14 -12.20 -17.60
N VAL A 485 -2.70 -11.82 -18.75
CA VAL A 485 -3.92 -12.46 -19.28
C VAL A 485 -3.67 -13.93 -19.62
N GLN A 486 -2.50 -14.25 -20.20
CA GLN A 486 -2.10 -15.64 -20.46
C GLN A 486 -1.98 -16.43 -19.15
N PHE A 487 -1.30 -15.85 -18.14
CA PHE A 487 -1.20 -16.43 -16.81
C PHE A 487 -2.58 -16.68 -16.18
N CYS A 488 -3.53 -15.76 -16.34
CA CYS A 488 -4.91 -15.91 -15.86
C CYS A 488 -5.66 -17.04 -16.56
N ALA A 489 -5.44 -17.25 -17.86
CA ALA A 489 -6.07 -18.33 -18.60
C ALA A 489 -5.75 -19.69 -17.97
N GLU A 490 -4.50 -19.88 -17.54
CA GLU A 490 -4.00 -21.11 -16.90
C GLU A 490 -4.36 -21.17 -15.42
N ARG A 491 -4.06 -20.12 -14.65
CA ARG A 491 -4.28 -20.11 -13.19
C ARG A 491 -5.76 -20.14 -12.81
N PHE A 492 -6.59 -19.39 -13.50
CA PHE A 492 -8.03 -19.28 -13.21
C PHE A 492 -8.90 -20.17 -14.09
N GLN A 493 -8.30 -20.97 -14.99
CA GLN A 493 -9.01 -21.88 -15.89
C GLN A 493 -10.07 -21.16 -16.72
N LEU A 494 -9.69 -20.04 -17.34
CA LEU A 494 -10.56 -19.18 -18.15
C LEU A 494 -10.24 -19.37 -19.64
N PRO A 495 -10.84 -20.37 -20.32
CA PRO A 495 -10.52 -20.69 -21.71
C PRO A 495 -10.88 -19.55 -22.69
N ALA A 496 -11.79 -18.66 -22.32
CA ALA A 496 -12.16 -17.49 -23.11
C ALA A 496 -11.01 -16.48 -23.32
N LEU A 497 -9.91 -16.61 -22.57
CA LEU A 497 -8.72 -15.78 -22.69
C LEU A 497 -7.66 -16.39 -23.61
N GLN A 498 -7.83 -17.64 -24.05
CA GLN A 498 -6.94 -18.30 -25.01
C GLN A 498 -7.24 -17.76 -26.40
N THR A 499 -6.47 -16.77 -26.85
CA THR A 499 -6.53 -16.20 -28.21
C THR A 499 -5.21 -16.27 -28.92
#